data_AF-A0A815BVM8-F1
#
_entry.id   AF-A0A815BVM8-F1
#
_cell.length_a   1.000
_cell.length_b   1.000
_cell.length_c   1.000
_cell.angle_alpha   90.00
_cell.angle_beta   90.00
_cell.angle_gamma   90.00
#
_symmetry.space_group_name_H-M   'P 1'
#
loop_
_entity.id
_entity.type
_entity.pdbx_description
1 polymer ?
#
loop_
_entity_poly.entity_id
_entity_poly.type
_entity_poly.pdbx_seq_one_letter_code
_entity_poly.pdbx_strand_id
1 'polypeptide(L)'
;MKSFLLLLLLSTLLNVSANQPPCGTWLNNSTLIVLESGTFSLSTQLLNPRYVSSIQFGGLKLRITNIGSIEIIEISNNRQVWSWGRTNINCTNSCKATFQSDGNFVLYYPDNQGVISTKTYNGAASYIYLTTQPPYFQLFNYTCEVVWPGSRGQPTFGPIARSTQDPSQNPVVLPFYHTTIPAARFKEYFGVCTHLSHGWSASLVTSLAPFVGTSTIRDGIPNANQYAAYKAAVDAGLKINFLFGGPSNISGLQDQINRILTLVNNYDVPISSINNFEGFNELNNFGFTYNGINPATSYTGMAEAMKDLYLLIKSTPQFNGIRVYDLTAASFGPDAADAGLLNYSGRADYANIHAYPYKGAPGYYASRNIFYEGMNGEYPTFTVNTPRVITETGYYTLLDGKHGVSEIAQSKMQINLLLNGLLLGFEQMYLYELYDESWNAPNNPEEHFGLFRHDRTPKPIAYALHWLSLILNDTVPSTSSQATSHTLIYALSGLPITAQHQLFYRYMDSTYIIVVWNNIPVWDNSAQKELTPPQPVQVTLDLDHVCFRSITVYDIYATTDPITTPLHQVNTASSLQFSFSDTAIVIAVEY
;
A
#
# COMPACT_ATOMS: atom_id res chain seq x y z
N MET A 1 24.52 -24.61 -52.99
CA MET A 1 23.13 -24.91 -53.43
C MET A 1 22.21 -23.95 -52.68
N LYS A 2 21.81 -22.81 -53.26
CA LYS A 2 20.46 -22.55 -53.78
C LYS A 2 19.39 -22.97 -52.75
N SER A 3 18.58 -22.11 -52.11
CA SER A 3 17.81 -21.02 -52.71
C SER A 3 16.95 -20.24 -51.66
N PHE A 4 16.76 -18.95 -51.94
CA PHE A 4 15.60 -18.08 -51.68
C PHE A 4 15.32 -17.46 -50.29
N LEU A 5 15.53 -16.14 -50.30
CA LEU A 5 15.00 -15.09 -49.42
C LEU A 5 13.62 -14.66 -49.96
N LEU A 6 12.56 -14.62 -49.13
CA LEU A 6 11.38 -13.78 -49.36
C LEU A 6 10.70 -13.39 -48.02
N LEU A 7 10.45 -12.08 -47.91
CA LEU A 7 9.71 -11.22 -46.98
C LEU A 7 8.63 -11.80 -46.03
N LEU A 8 8.72 -11.36 -44.77
CA LEU A 8 7.75 -10.53 -44.00
C LEU A 8 6.23 -10.75 -44.17
N LEU A 9 5.50 -11.05 -43.06
CA LEU A 9 4.53 -10.17 -42.37
C LEU A 9 3.62 -10.94 -41.36
N LEU A 10 3.56 -10.37 -40.14
CA LEU A 10 2.51 -10.41 -39.09
C LEU A 10 2.09 -11.75 -38.43
N SER A 11 2.50 -11.92 -37.17
CA SER A 11 1.58 -11.84 -36.02
C SER A 11 2.36 -11.79 -34.69
N THR A 12 2.79 -10.60 -34.29
CA THR A 12 3.10 -10.34 -32.87
C THR A 12 1.78 -10.17 -32.13
N LEU A 13 1.27 -11.26 -31.55
CA LEU A 13 0.25 -11.17 -30.51
C LEU A 13 0.96 -10.71 -29.23
N LEU A 14 0.64 -9.48 -28.81
CA LEU A 14 0.93 -8.96 -27.50
C LEU A 14 0.28 -9.88 -26.46
N ASN A 15 1.08 -10.66 -25.74
CA ASN A 15 0.65 -11.30 -24.50
C ASN A 15 0.48 -10.19 -23.44
N VAL A 16 -0.73 -9.66 -23.34
CA VAL A 16 -1.18 -8.93 -22.15
C VAL A 16 -1.45 -10.01 -21.09
N SER A 17 -0.63 -10.08 -20.04
CA SER A 17 -0.89 -10.98 -18.91
C SER A 17 -2.13 -10.48 -18.15
N ALA A 18 -3.27 -11.11 -18.43
CA ALA A 18 -4.45 -10.99 -17.59
C ALA A 18 -4.19 -11.74 -16.28
N ASN A 19 -3.76 -11.02 -15.23
CA ASN A 19 -3.84 -11.54 -13.87
C ASN A 19 -5.32 -11.75 -13.54
N GLN A 20 -5.73 -12.95 -13.12
CA GLN A 20 -7.12 -13.18 -12.71
C GLN A 20 -7.39 -12.41 -11.41
N PRO A 21 -8.32 -11.43 -11.41
CA PRO A 21 -8.75 -10.75 -10.19
C PRO A 21 -9.84 -11.57 -9.48
N PRO A 22 -10.23 -11.19 -8.24
CA PRO A 22 -11.22 -11.91 -7.42
C PRO A 22 -12.55 -12.20 -8.13
N CYS A 23 -12.93 -11.36 -9.09
CA CYS A 23 -14.19 -11.52 -9.85
C CYS A 23 -14.11 -12.60 -10.96
N GLY A 24 -12.90 -13.02 -11.36
CA GLY A 24 -12.68 -13.94 -12.48
C GLY A 24 -13.03 -15.41 -12.18
N THR A 25 -13.03 -15.82 -10.91
CA THR A 25 -13.34 -17.21 -10.50
C THR A 25 -14.84 -17.52 -10.47
N TRP A 26 -15.70 -16.50 -10.48
CA TRP A 26 -17.17 -16.63 -10.31
C TRP A 26 -17.94 -16.69 -11.64
N LEU A 27 -17.30 -16.40 -12.76
CA LEU A 27 -17.95 -16.20 -14.06
C LEU A 27 -17.29 -17.09 -15.13
N ASN A 28 -17.72 -18.35 -15.19
CA ASN A 28 -17.22 -19.37 -16.12
C ASN A 28 -17.50 -19.01 -17.60
N ASN A 29 -16.56 -18.35 -18.28
CA ASN A 29 -16.52 -18.29 -19.74
C ASN A 29 -15.08 -18.19 -20.26
N SER A 30 -14.79 -18.94 -21.33
CA SER A 30 -13.44 -19.25 -21.82
C SER A 30 -12.70 -18.12 -22.56
N THR A 31 -13.25 -16.91 -22.60
CA THR A 31 -12.54 -15.74 -23.14
C THR A 31 -12.96 -14.47 -22.41
N LEU A 32 -12.23 -14.21 -21.33
CA LEU A 32 -12.46 -13.13 -20.37
C LEU A 32 -11.16 -12.35 -20.15
N ILE A 33 -11.24 -11.02 -20.15
CA ILE A 33 -10.18 -10.14 -19.63
C ILE A 33 -10.79 -9.24 -18.57
N VAL A 34 -10.16 -9.18 -17.40
CA VAL A 34 -10.49 -8.23 -16.33
C VAL A 34 -9.31 -7.31 -16.08
N LEU A 35 -9.57 -6.01 -15.99
CA LEU A 35 -8.55 -4.98 -15.85
C LEU A 35 -8.85 -4.10 -14.64
N GLU A 36 -7.85 -3.84 -13.80
CA GLU A 36 -8.01 -3.06 -12.57
C GLU A 36 -7.93 -1.54 -12.81
N SER A 37 -8.71 -0.77 -12.04
CA SER A 37 -8.68 0.68 -12.01
C SER A 37 -7.27 1.18 -11.68
N GLY A 38 -6.80 2.21 -12.38
CA GLY A 38 -5.44 2.75 -12.21
C GLY A 38 -4.37 2.05 -13.05
N THR A 39 -4.59 0.81 -13.48
CA THR A 39 -3.69 0.10 -14.43
C THR A 39 -4.08 0.32 -15.89
N PHE A 40 -5.29 0.83 -16.13
CA PHE A 40 -5.89 0.88 -17.45
C PHE A 40 -6.14 2.30 -17.97
N SER A 41 -5.53 2.60 -19.12
CA SER A 41 -5.81 3.78 -19.95
C SER A 41 -5.69 3.39 -21.42
N LEU A 42 -6.71 3.75 -22.20
CA LEU A 42 -6.76 3.52 -23.65
C LEU A 42 -6.55 4.87 -24.34
N SER A 43 -5.65 4.96 -25.31
CA SER A 43 -5.38 6.19 -26.06
C SER A 43 -5.31 5.95 -27.56
N THR A 44 -5.58 7.00 -28.36
CA THR A 44 -5.40 6.94 -29.83
C THR A 44 -3.94 7.06 -30.28
N GLN A 45 -2.98 7.31 -29.38
CA GLN A 45 -1.56 7.34 -29.71
C GLN A 45 -0.95 5.93 -29.78
N LEU A 46 -0.38 5.60 -30.94
CA LEU A 46 0.63 4.54 -31.09
C LEU A 46 2.03 5.17 -30.90
N LEU A 47 2.90 4.50 -30.13
CA LEU A 47 4.30 4.83 -29.78
C LEU A 47 4.57 5.43 -28.38
N ASN A 48 3.85 5.01 -27.34
CA ASN A 48 4.37 5.07 -25.97
C ASN A 48 4.12 3.73 -25.25
N PRO A 49 5.16 3.02 -24.76
CA PRO A 49 5.00 1.76 -24.06
C PRO A 49 4.21 1.86 -22.74
N ARG A 50 3.91 3.07 -22.24
CA ARG A 50 3.06 3.29 -21.06
C ARG A 50 1.54 3.16 -21.33
N TYR A 51 1.09 3.14 -22.58
CA TYR A 51 -0.34 3.12 -22.91
C TYR A 51 -0.66 2.05 -23.95
N VAL A 52 -1.65 1.21 -23.67
CA VAL A 52 -2.14 0.22 -24.62
C VAL A 52 -3.08 0.93 -25.60
N SER A 53 -2.79 0.91 -26.90
CA SER A 53 -3.63 1.58 -27.92
C SER A 53 -4.86 0.75 -28.33
N SER A 54 -4.85 -0.55 -28.03
CA SER A 54 -5.99 -1.46 -28.20
C SER A 54 -5.78 -2.76 -27.43
N ILE A 55 -6.86 -3.34 -26.92
CA ILE A 55 -6.83 -4.66 -26.25
C ILE A 55 -7.46 -5.69 -27.16
N GLN A 56 -6.80 -6.83 -27.35
CA GLN A 56 -7.34 -7.97 -28.09
C GLN A 56 -7.78 -9.07 -27.12
N PHE A 57 -8.93 -9.69 -27.37
CA PHE A 57 -9.49 -10.75 -26.54
C PHE A 57 -10.43 -11.63 -27.36
N GLY A 58 -10.17 -12.93 -27.43
CA GLY A 58 -11.09 -13.91 -28.03
C GLY A 58 -11.59 -13.58 -29.44
N GLY A 59 -10.69 -13.13 -30.31
CA GLY A 59 -11.03 -12.72 -31.68
C GLY A 59 -11.66 -11.33 -31.80
N LEU A 60 -11.84 -10.62 -30.68
CA LEU A 60 -12.33 -9.25 -30.60
C LEU A 60 -11.21 -8.26 -30.24
N LYS A 61 -11.43 -6.97 -30.54
CA LYS A 61 -10.51 -5.88 -30.22
C LYS A 61 -11.27 -4.65 -29.70
N LEU A 62 -10.88 -4.17 -28.52
CA LEU A 62 -11.31 -2.88 -27.95
C LEU A 62 -10.40 -1.75 -28.44
N ARG A 63 -10.96 -0.63 -28.90
CA ARG A 63 -10.21 0.56 -29.37
C ARG A 63 -10.98 1.87 -29.13
N ILE A 64 -10.27 3.00 -29.15
CA ILE A 64 -10.87 4.33 -29.37
C ILE A 64 -10.78 4.64 -30.86
N THR A 65 -11.86 5.13 -31.45
CA THR A 65 -11.89 5.56 -32.85
C THR A 65 -11.45 7.01 -33.01
N ASN A 66 -11.04 7.36 -34.22
CA ASN A 66 -10.79 8.74 -34.62
C ASN A 66 -12.05 9.63 -34.64
N ILE A 67 -13.24 9.06 -34.45
CA ILE A 67 -14.53 9.78 -34.42
C ILE A 67 -15.13 9.94 -33.01
N GLY A 68 -14.43 9.52 -31.95
CA GLY A 68 -14.84 9.75 -30.56
C GLY A 68 -15.70 8.67 -29.91
N SER A 69 -15.67 7.45 -30.46
CA SER A 69 -16.28 6.26 -29.86
C SER A 69 -15.22 5.30 -29.29
N ILE A 70 -15.57 4.60 -28.23
CA ILE A 70 -14.92 3.34 -27.86
C ILE A 70 -15.70 2.21 -28.54
N GLU A 71 -15.00 1.30 -29.19
CA GLU A 71 -15.59 0.21 -29.97
C GLU A 71 -14.94 -1.12 -29.63
N ILE A 72 -15.76 -2.17 -29.68
CA ILE A 72 -15.31 -3.56 -29.76
C ILE A 72 -15.66 -4.06 -31.16
N ILE A 73 -14.66 -4.60 -31.85
CA ILE A 73 -14.77 -5.11 -33.22
C ILE A 73 -14.28 -6.56 -33.31
N GLU A 74 -14.80 -7.31 -34.27
CA GLU A 74 -14.21 -8.58 -34.70
C GLU A 74 -12.91 -8.34 -35.47
N ILE A 75 -11.83 -9.02 -35.08
CA ILE A 75 -10.51 -8.86 -35.72
C ILE A 75 -10.53 -9.38 -37.17
N SER A 76 -11.29 -10.42 -37.46
CA SER A 76 -11.30 -11.12 -38.76
C SER A 76 -11.85 -10.29 -39.92
N ASN A 77 -12.83 -9.44 -39.65
CA ASN A 77 -13.57 -8.67 -40.67
C ASN A 77 -13.75 -7.18 -40.29
N ASN A 78 -13.16 -6.74 -39.17
CA ASN A 78 -13.26 -5.38 -38.63
C ASN A 78 -14.71 -4.93 -38.35
N ARG A 79 -15.64 -5.88 -38.16
CA ARG A 79 -17.06 -5.63 -37.88
C ARG A 79 -17.24 -5.16 -36.43
N GLN A 80 -17.86 -4.01 -36.24
CA GLN A 80 -18.23 -3.51 -34.91
C GLN A 80 -19.31 -4.39 -34.27
N VAL A 81 -19.07 -4.85 -33.04
CA VAL A 81 -20.02 -5.64 -32.24
C VAL A 81 -20.58 -4.86 -31.05
N TRP A 82 -19.87 -3.82 -30.62
CA TRP A 82 -20.31 -2.93 -29.55
C TRP A 82 -19.64 -1.55 -29.68
N SER A 83 -20.33 -0.51 -29.26
CA SER A 83 -19.75 0.82 -29.14
C SER A 83 -20.35 1.61 -27.98
N TRP A 84 -19.55 2.51 -27.43
CA TRP A 84 -19.94 3.46 -26.41
C TRP A 84 -19.19 4.77 -26.65
N GLY A 85 -19.91 5.86 -26.84
CA GLY A 85 -19.31 7.16 -27.12
C GLY A 85 -20.21 8.09 -27.93
N ARG A 86 -19.65 9.20 -28.41
CA ARG A 86 -20.31 10.10 -29.39
C ARG A 86 -19.50 10.05 -30.67
N THR A 87 -20.19 9.87 -31.78
CA THR A 87 -19.59 9.95 -33.11
C THR A 87 -19.48 11.43 -33.56
N ASN A 88 -18.58 11.72 -34.50
CA ASN A 88 -18.30 13.04 -35.08
C ASN A 88 -17.39 13.97 -34.26
N ILE A 89 -16.57 13.43 -33.37
CA ILE A 89 -15.52 14.18 -32.68
C ILE A 89 -14.18 13.79 -33.24
N ASN A 90 -13.37 14.77 -33.66
CA ASN A 90 -12.04 14.49 -34.22
C ASN A 90 -11.06 14.05 -33.12
N CYS A 91 -10.90 12.74 -32.98
CA CYS A 91 -10.03 12.07 -32.00
C CYS A 91 -8.70 11.61 -32.59
N THR A 92 -8.31 12.13 -33.76
CA THR A 92 -7.25 11.57 -34.62
C THR A 92 -5.94 11.26 -33.89
N ASN A 93 -5.59 11.92 -32.76
CA ASN A 93 -4.44 11.54 -31.91
C ASN A 93 -4.52 11.95 -30.41
N SER A 94 -5.70 12.27 -29.88
CA SER A 94 -5.79 13.04 -28.62
C SER A 94 -6.93 12.66 -27.69
N CYS A 95 -7.72 11.65 -28.04
CA CYS A 95 -8.73 11.12 -27.13
C CYS A 95 -8.15 10.01 -26.26
N LYS A 96 -8.58 9.98 -25.00
CA LYS A 96 -8.17 8.98 -24.01
C LYS A 96 -9.37 8.52 -23.20
N ALA A 97 -9.43 7.24 -22.87
CA ALA A 97 -10.41 6.68 -21.95
C ALA A 97 -9.68 6.14 -20.72
N THR A 98 -10.08 6.60 -19.54
CA THR A 98 -9.42 6.24 -18.28
C THR A 98 -10.43 6.20 -17.15
N PHE A 99 -10.11 5.43 -16.11
CA PHE A 99 -10.73 5.65 -14.82
C PHE A 99 -10.29 7.01 -14.26
N GLN A 100 -11.26 7.75 -13.75
CA GLN A 100 -11.06 8.84 -12.82
C GLN A 100 -10.90 8.27 -11.41
N SER A 101 -10.41 9.13 -10.53
CA SER A 101 -10.19 8.85 -9.12
C SER A 101 -11.43 8.30 -8.39
N ASP A 102 -12.60 8.82 -8.69
CA ASP A 102 -13.87 8.39 -8.08
C ASP A 102 -14.37 7.01 -8.58
N GLY A 103 -13.59 6.29 -9.39
CA GLY A 103 -14.04 5.06 -10.03
C GLY A 103 -15.00 5.31 -11.19
N ASN A 104 -15.12 6.56 -11.67
CA ASN A 104 -15.85 6.88 -12.89
C ASN A 104 -14.99 6.56 -14.11
N PHE A 105 -15.51 5.79 -15.06
CA PHE A 105 -14.80 5.57 -16.32
C PHE A 105 -15.21 6.64 -17.33
N VAL A 106 -14.24 7.40 -17.84
CA VAL A 106 -14.47 8.61 -18.64
C VAL A 106 -13.67 8.60 -19.93
N LEU A 107 -14.36 8.93 -21.03
CA LEU A 107 -13.75 9.28 -22.30
C LEU A 107 -13.51 10.78 -22.37
N TYR A 108 -12.25 11.15 -22.52
CA TYR A 108 -11.77 12.52 -22.68
C TYR A 108 -11.46 12.83 -24.14
N TYR A 109 -11.82 14.05 -24.54
CA TYR A 109 -11.56 14.62 -25.86
C TYR A 109 -10.24 15.41 -25.91
N PRO A 110 -9.84 15.90 -27.10
CA PRO A 110 -8.51 16.49 -27.29
C PRO A 110 -8.17 17.67 -26.37
N ASP A 111 -9.19 18.36 -25.87
CA ASP A 111 -9.12 19.48 -24.95
C ASP A 111 -9.13 19.05 -23.46
N ASN A 112 -8.97 17.76 -23.17
CA ASN A 112 -9.12 17.15 -21.84
C ASN A 112 -10.50 17.39 -21.21
N GLN A 113 -11.53 17.74 -21.98
CA GLN A 113 -12.90 17.71 -21.45
C GLN A 113 -13.38 16.26 -21.36
N GLY A 114 -13.85 15.86 -20.18
CA GLY A 114 -14.52 14.58 -19.99
C GLY A 114 -15.92 14.67 -20.59
N VAL A 115 -16.14 14.02 -21.73
CA VAL A 115 -17.40 14.24 -22.48
C VAL A 115 -18.41 13.13 -22.25
N ILE A 116 -17.94 11.94 -21.91
CA ILE A 116 -18.80 10.77 -21.70
C ILE A 116 -18.28 10.00 -20.51
N SER A 117 -19.18 9.71 -19.58
CA SER A 117 -18.89 9.14 -18.28
C SER A 117 -19.88 8.02 -18.00
N THR A 118 -19.40 6.94 -17.39
CA THR A 118 -20.24 5.83 -16.92
C THR A 118 -21.06 6.19 -15.69
N LYS A 119 -20.78 7.33 -15.06
CA LYS A 119 -21.37 7.82 -13.81
C LYS A 119 -21.21 6.84 -12.65
N THR A 120 -20.11 6.10 -12.64
CA THR A 120 -19.80 5.12 -11.58
C THR A 120 -19.09 5.72 -10.38
N TYR A 121 -19.03 7.07 -10.30
CA TYR A 121 -18.38 7.83 -9.23
C TYR A 121 -18.90 7.52 -7.81
N ASN A 122 -20.13 6.98 -7.68
CA ASN A 122 -20.71 6.55 -6.39
C ASN A 122 -20.58 5.04 -6.12
N GLY A 123 -20.23 4.24 -7.13
CA GLY A 123 -20.08 2.79 -7.02
C GLY A 123 -18.63 2.32 -6.90
N ALA A 124 -17.66 3.25 -7.02
CA ALA A 124 -16.23 2.98 -6.98
C ALA A 124 -15.80 1.82 -7.91
N ALA A 125 -16.15 1.93 -9.20
CA ALA A 125 -15.76 0.90 -10.16
C ALA A 125 -14.24 0.68 -10.11
N SER A 126 -13.88 -0.57 -9.86
CA SER A 126 -12.52 -1.03 -9.63
C SER A 126 -12.03 -1.92 -10.76
N TYR A 127 -12.94 -2.47 -11.58
CA TYR A 127 -12.58 -3.38 -12.66
C TYR A 127 -13.37 -3.13 -13.95
N ILE A 128 -12.72 -3.28 -15.10
CA ILE A 128 -13.36 -3.47 -16.42
C ILE A 128 -13.44 -4.95 -16.71
N TYR A 129 -14.58 -5.39 -17.20
CA TYR A 129 -14.85 -6.78 -17.55
C TYR A 129 -15.20 -6.89 -19.04
N LEU A 130 -14.37 -7.63 -19.81
CA LEU A 130 -14.50 -7.81 -21.26
C LEU A 130 -14.81 -9.27 -21.62
N THR A 131 -15.82 -9.48 -22.45
CA THR A 131 -16.31 -10.82 -22.82
C THR A 131 -16.53 -10.95 -24.32
N THR A 132 -16.42 -12.15 -24.87
CA THR A 132 -16.69 -12.42 -26.30
C THR A 132 -18.18 -12.50 -26.67
N GLN A 133 -19.08 -12.35 -25.69
CA GLN A 133 -20.53 -12.38 -25.87
C GLN A 133 -21.15 -11.23 -25.07
N PRO A 134 -22.31 -10.66 -25.49
CA PRO A 134 -22.95 -9.61 -24.72
C PRO A 134 -23.21 -10.04 -23.25
N PRO A 135 -23.00 -9.14 -22.26
CA PRO A 135 -22.52 -7.76 -22.39
C PRO A 135 -20.99 -7.67 -22.55
N TYR A 136 -20.54 -7.18 -23.71
CA TYR A 136 -19.13 -7.16 -24.14
C TYR A 136 -18.18 -6.30 -23.26
N PHE A 137 -18.73 -5.33 -22.53
CA PHE A 137 -17.99 -4.40 -21.66
C PHE A 137 -18.86 -4.07 -20.46
N GLN A 138 -18.35 -4.32 -19.25
CA GLN A 138 -18.99 -3.96 -17.99
C GLN A 138 -17.98 -3.38 -17.00
N LEU A 139 -18.47 -2.67 -15.98
CA LEU A 139 -17.67 -2.23 -14.84
C LEU A 139 -18.16 -2.87 -13.56
N PHE A 140 -17.20 -3.31 -12.74
CA PHE A 140 -17.43 -3.91 -11.43
C PHE A 140 -16.73 -3.11 -10.34
N ASN A 141 -17.27 -3.09 -9.13
CA ASN A 141 -16.57 -2.57 -7.95
C ASN A 141 -15.63 -3.64 -7.34
N TYR A 142 -14.92 -3.28 -6.28
CA TYR A 142 -13.98 -4.17 -5.59
C TYR A 142 -14.65 -5.39 -4.94
N THR A 143 -15.96 -5.34 -4.70
CA THR A 143 -16.78 -6.45 -4.17
C THR A 143 -17.39 -7.32 -5.28
N CYS A 144 -17.01 -7.12 -6.54
CA CYS A 144 -17.49 -7.86 -7.70
C CYS A 144 -18.98 -7.71 -8.02
N GLU A 145 -19.57 -6.56 -7.68
CA GLU A 145 -20.91 -6.17 -8.13
C GLU A 145 -20.82 -5.32 -9.39
N VAL A 146 -21.78 -5.52 -10.31
CA VAL A 146 -21.91 -4.72 -11.53
C VAL A 146 -22.36 -3.32 -11.16
N VAL A 147 -21.45 -2.34 -11.27
CA VAL A 147 -21.75 -0.92 -11.08
C VAL A 147 -22.02 -0.20 -12.39
N TRP A 148 -21.62 -0.79 -13.51
CA TRP A 148 -22.07 -0.37 -14.84
C TRP A 148 -22.28 -1.59 -15.75
N PRO A 149 -23.53 -1.86 -16.19
CA PRO A 149 -23.87 -3.11 -16.87
C PRO A 149 -23.45 -3.19 -18.34
N GLY A 150 -22.72 -2.19 -18.85
CA GLY A 150 -22.66 -1.95 -20.29
C GLY A 150 -23.91 -1.21 -20.76
N SER A 151 -23.77 -0.21 -21.63
CA SER A 151 -24.93 0.27 -22.37
C SER A 151 -25.47 -0.91 -23.18
N ARG A 152 -26.72 -1.34 -22.92
CA ARG A 152 -27.42 -2.34 -23.74
C ARG A 152 -27.28 -1.86 -25.19
N GLY A 153 -26.56 -2.63 -26.00
CA GLY A 153 -26.41 -2.30 -27.41
C GLY A 153 -27.80 -2.11 -28.01
N GLN A 154 -28.06 -0.94 -28.57
CA GLN A 154 -29.14 -0.79 -29.52
C GLN A 154 -28.64 0.06 -30.71
N PRO A 155 -28.87 -0.43 -31.94
CA PRO A 155 -28.50 0.25 -33.17
C PRO A 155 -29.40 1.49 -33.37
N THR A 156 -28.76 2.65 -33.52
CA THR A 156 -29.16 3.84 -34.30
C THR A 156 -30.65 4.30 -34.38
N PHE A 157 -30.84 5.58 -33.99
CA PHE A 157 -31.83 6.61 -34.36
C PHE A 157 -33.25 6.64 -33.74
N GLY A 158 -33.58 7.80 -33.14
CA GLY A 158 -34.95 8.29 -32.86
C GLY A 158 -35.08 8.98 -31.48
N PRO A 159 -35.69 10.19 -31.37
CA PRO A 159 -35.74 10.95 -30.11
C PRO A 159 -36.84 10.43 -29.16
N ILE A 160 -36.89 11.00 -27.94
CA ILE A 160 -37.93 10.88 -26.87
C ILE A 160 -37.49 9.90 -25.76
N ALA A 161 -37.65 10.08 -24.44
CA ALA A 161 -38.40 11.02 -23.60
C ALA A 161 -37.63 11.33 -22.30
N ARG A 162 -37.91 12.48 -21.66
CA ARG A 162 -37.59 12.68 -20.23
C ARG A 162 -38.50 11.80 -19.39
N SER A 163 -37.90 10.93 -18.58
CA SER A 163 -38.57 10.29 -17.44
C SER A 163 -38.09 10.98 -16.17
N THR A 164 -39.04 11.60 -15.48
CA THR A 164 -38.93 12.12 -14.12
C THR A 164 -38.95 10.95 -13.15
N GLN A 165 -37.84 10.69 -12.45
CA GLN A 165 -37.86 9.94 -11.20
C GLN A 165 -37.55 10.85 -10.01
N ASP A 166 -38.34 10.59 -8.98
CA ASP A 166 -38.64 11.32 -7.76
C ASP A 166 -37.41 11.51 -6.85
N PRO A 167 -37.16 12.72 -6.28
CA PRO A 167 -36.03 12.97 -5.39
C PRO A 167 -36.16 12.41 -3.96
N SER A 168 -37.22 11.66 -3.63
CA SER A 168 -37.56 11.30 -2.24
C SER A 168 -37.15 9.90 -1.75
N GLN A 169 -36.36 9.14 -2.52
CA GLN A 169 -35.83 7.85 -2.04
C GLN A 169 -34.47 8.07 -1.38
N ASN A 170 -34.41 7.94 -0.04
CA ASN A 170 -33.17 7.91 0.73
C ASN A 170 -32.19 6.90 0.11
N PRO A 171 -30.88 7.21 0.05
CA PRO A 171 -29.88 6.26 -0.43
C PRO A 171 -29.91 5.01 0.44
N VAL A 172 -30.00 3.85 -0.21
CA VAL A 172 -29.81 2.55 0.45
C VAL A 172 -28.37 2.51 0.95
N VAL A 173 -28.22 2.63 2.27
CA VAL A 173 -26.95 2.44 2.96
C VAL A 173 -26.69 0.93 3.03
N LEU A 174 -25.76 0.44 2.21
CA LEU A 174 -25.28 -0.94 2.31
C LEU A 174 -24.09 -0.99 3.28
N PRO A 175 -24.03 -1.95 4.22
CA PRO A 175 -22.93 -2.05 5.18
C PRO A 175 -21.62 -2.34 4.46
N PHE A 176 -20.57 -1.61 4.84
CA PHE A 176 -19.22 -1.87 4.34
C PHE A 176 -18.68 -3.15 4.96
N TYR A 177 -18.38 -4.17 4.15
CA TYR A 177 -17.65 -5.35 4.63
C TYR A 177 -16.14 -5.08 4.60
N HIS A 178 -15.64 -4.26 5.52
CA HIS A 178 -14.21 -4.34 5.85
C HIS A 178 -14.00 -5.53 6.77
N THR A 179 -12.98 -6.34 6.48
CA THR A 179 -12.54 -7.39 7.40
C THR A 179 -12.17 -6.72 8.73
N THR A 180 -12.84 -7.12 9.81
CA THR A 180 -12.49 -6.65 11.15
C THR A 180 -11.12 -7.22 11.52
N ILE A 181 -10.21 -6.35 11.97
CA ILE A 181 -8.85 -6.74 12.34
C ILE A 181 -8.73 -6.74 13.87
N PRO A 182 -8.09 -7.74 14.52
CA PRO A 182 -7.75 -7.63 15.94
C PRO A 182 -6.95 -6.36 16.23
N ALA A 183 -7.29 -5.60 17.28
CA ALA A 183 -6.61 -4.35 17.59
C ALA A 183 -5.11 -4.53 17.85
N ALA A 184 -4.71 -5.65 18.49
CA ALA A 184 -3.31 -6.08 18.65
C ALA A 184 -2.50 -6.11 17.34
N ARG A 185 -3.16 -6.34 16.19
CA ARG A 185 -2.48 -6.44 14.90
C ARG A 185 -1.71 -5.17 14.55
N PHE A 186 -2.19 -3.99 14.96
CA PHE A 186 -1.50 -2.73 14.67
C PHE A 186 -0.11 -2.68 15.32
N LYS A 187 -0.02 -3.08 16.60
CA LYS A 187 1.24 -3.14 17.34
C LYS A 187 2.22 -4.18 16.78
N GLU A 188 1.69 -5.28 16.24
CA GLU A 188 2.49 -6.32 15.58
C GLU A 188 2.94 -5.85 14.18
N TYR A 189 2.12 -5.07 13.47
CA TYR A 189 2.38 -4.54 12.13
C TYR A 189 3.37 -3.36 12.10
N PHE A 190 3.30 -2.46 13.08
CA PHE A 190 4.11 -1.26 13.14
C PHE A 190 5.48 -1.53 13.79
N GLY A 191 6.54 -1.37 13.01
CA GLY A 191 7.93 -1.37 13.46
C GLY A 191 8.62 -0.01 13.24
N VAL A 192 9.81 0.14 13.79
CA VAL A 192 10.65 1.34 13.58
C VAL A 192 12.10 0.95 13.29
N CYS A 193 12.78 1.68 12.42
CA CYS A 193 14.21 1.51 12.18
C CYS A 193 15.03 2.11 13.34
N THR A 194 16.09 1.41 13.72
CA THR A 194 17.05 1.85 14.73
C THR A 194 18.48 1.62 14.26
N HIS A 195 19.45 2.23 14.97
CA HIS A 195 20.87 2.09 14.66
C HIS A 195 21.71 1.62 15.88
N LEU A 196 21.23 0.64 16.64
CA LEU A 196 22.01 -0.07 17.66
C LEU A 196 23.30 -0.66 17.07
N SER A 197 23.22 -1.22 15.85
CA SER A 197 24.38 -1.70 15.08
C SER A 197 25.35 -0.59 14.67
N HIS A 198 24.98 0.68 14.77
CA HIS A 198 25.85 1.84 14.58
C HIS A 198 26.13 2.61 15.88
N GLY A 199 25.83 2.01 17.04
CA GLY A 199 26.28 2.52 18.34
C GLY A 199 25.25 3.35 19.11
N TRP A 200 23.99 3.40 18.67
CA TRP A 200 22.92 3.93 19.51
C TRP A 200 22.85 3.19 20.85
N SER A 201 22.63 3.92 21.95
CA SER A 201 22.50 3.30 23.27
C SER A 201 21.18 2.55 23.40
N ALA A 202 21.17 1.40 24.08
CA ALA A 202 19.93 0.69 24.39
C ALA A 202 18.92 1.56 25.15
N SER A 203 19.37 2.36 26.12
CA SER A 203 18.50 3.25 26.90
C SER A 203 17.71 4.25 26.06
N LEU A 204 18.25 4.64 24.91
CA LEU A 204 17.56 5.51 23.96
C LEU A 204 16.43 4.75 23.28
N VAL A 205 16.73 3.57 22.71
CA VAL A 205 15.73 2.75 22.03
C VAL A 205 14.65 2.26 22.99
N THR A 206 15.02 1.78 24.18
CA THR A 206 14.07 1.24 25.17
C THR A 206 13.22 2.32 25.86
N SER A 207 13.61 3.60 25.78
CA SER A 207 12.78 4.69 26.30
C SER A 207 11.81 5.25 25.26
N LEU A 208 12.21 5.26 23.98
CA LEU A 208 11.44 5.90 22.90
C LEU A 208 10.52 4.92 22.13
N ALA A 209 10.98 3.70 21.84
CA ALA A 209 10.19 2.75 21.06
C ALA A 209 8.86 2.35 21.75
N PRO A 210 8.83 2.08 23.07
CA PRO A 210 7.57 1.80 23.76
C PRO A 210 6.61 3.00 23.78
N PHE A 211 7.14 4.25 23.78
CA PHE A 211 6.31 5.44 23.76
C PHE A 211 5.46 5.51 22.49
N VAL A 212 6.04 5.26 21.31
CA VAL A 212 5.28 5.22 20.05
C VAL A 212 4.46 3.94 19.88
N GLY A 213 4.55 3.01 20.84
CA GLY A 213 3.73 1.81 20.89
C GLY A 213 4.20 0.65 20.02
N THR A 214 5.38 0.75 19.39
CA THR A 214 5.95 -0.39 18.66
C THR A 214 6.53 -1.41 19.62
N SER A 215 6.47 -2.69 19.21
CA SER A 215 7.18 -3.79 19.87
C SER A 215 8.25 -4.42 18.99
N THR A 216 8.51 -3.83 17.82
CA THR A 216 9.42 -4.39 16.82
C THR A 216 10.35 -3.31 16.29
N ILE A 217 11.66 -3.58 16.34
CA ILE A 217 12.68 -2.74 15.74
C ILE A 217 13.32 -3.45 14.54
N ARG A 218 13.77 -2.68 13.56
CA ARG A 218 14.63 -3.15 12.47
C ARG A 218 16.03 -2.60 12.68
N ASP A 219 17.03 -3.48 12.68
CA ASP A 219 18.43 -3.09 12.87
C ASP A 219 19.39 -4.11 12.23
N GLY A 220 20.65 -3.72 12.08
CA GLY A 220 21.70 -4.59 11.56
C GLY A 220 22.10 -5.71 12.53
N ILE A 221 22.99 -6.59 12.07
CA ILE A 221 23.57 -7.65 12.91
C ILE A 221 24.54 -7.04 13.93
N PRO A 222 24.44 -7.36 15.25
CA PRO A 222 25.29 -6.79 16.29
C PRO A 222 26.71 -7.33 16.25
N ASN A 223 27.70 -6.47 16.46
CA ASN A 223 29.07 -6.85 16.77
C ASN A 223 29.22 -7.15 18.28
N ALA A 224 30.37 -7.68 18.69
CA ALA A 224 30.61 -8.10 20.07
C ALA A 224 30.39 -7.00 21.12
N ASN A 225 30.72 -5.75 20.78
CA ASN A 225 30.52 -4.58 21.64
C ASN A 225 29.05 -4.13 21.74
N GLN A 226 28.16 -4.67 20.90
CA GLN A 226 26.75 -4.27 20.82
C GLN A 226 25.80 -5.30 21.45
N TYR A 227 26.24 -6.53 21.73
CA TYR A 227 25.35 -7.58 22.26
C TYR A 227 24.60 -7.18 23.53
N ALA A 228 25.24 -6.46 24.46
CA ALA A 228 24.58 -5.97 25.67
C ALA A 228 23.43 -4.99 25.35
N ALA A 229 23.57 -4.17 24.31
CA ALA A 229 22.54 -3.23 23.90
C ALA A 229 21.32 -3.96 23.29
N TYR A 230 21.56 -4.97 22.46
CA TYR A 230 20.49 -5.80 21.90
C TYR A 230 19.78 -6.63 22.98
N LYS A 231 20.53 -7.20 23.93
CA LYS A 231 19.95 -7.88 25.09
C LYS A 231 19.04 -6.95 25.89
N ALA A 232 19.49 -5.72 26.17
CA ALA A 232 18.67 -4.73 26.88
C ALA A 232 17.41 -4.32 26.09
N ALA A 233 17.48 -4.22 24.77
CA ALA A 233 16.31 -3.97 23.92
C ALA A 233 15.29 -5.12 24.03
N VAL A 234 15.77 -6.37 23.98
CA VAL A 234 14.92 -7.56 24.12
C VAL A 234 14.33 -7.69 25.52
N ASP A 235 15.10 -7.38 26.58
CA ASP A 235 14.61 -7.38 27.96
C ASP A 235 13.50 -6.34 28.18
N ALA A 236 13.51 -5.26 27.41
CA ALA A 236 12.43 -4.27 27.37
C ALA A 236 11.20 -4.74 26.56
N GLY A 237 11.20 -5.97 26.05
CA GLY A 237 10.11 -6.56 25.30
C GLY A 237 10.11 -6.26 23.80
N LEU A 238 11.20 -5.71 23.25
CA LEU A 238 11.32 -5.46 21.81
C LEU A 238 11.72 -6.74 21.08
N LYS A 239 11.10 -6.95 19.91
CA LYS A 239 11.52 -7.95 18.92
C LYS A 239 12.34 -7.30 17.83
N ILE A 240 13.23 -8.07 17.21
CA ILE A 240 14.20 -7.54 16.24
C ILE A 240 13.99 -8.21 14.88
N ASN A 241 13.84 -7.39 13.84
CA ASN A 241 14.11 -7.78 12.47
C ASN A 241 15.58 -7.51 12.16
N PHE A 242 16.34 -8.56 11.87
CA PHE A 242 17.77 -8.50 11.66
C PHE A 242 18.09 -8.32 10.17
N LEU A 243 18.60 -7.15 9.81
CA LEU A 243 19.08 -6.81 8.49
C LEU A 243 20.51 -7.35 8.28
N PHE A 244 20.68 -8.22 7.28
CA PHE A 244 22.00 -8.74 6.94
C PHE A 244 22.81 -7.74 6.11
N GLY A 245 24.08 -7.56 6.49
CA GLY A 245 25.04 -6.78 5.71
C GLY A 245 25.61 -7.58 4.53
N GLY A 246 26.11 -6.86 3.52
CA GLY A 246 26.69 -7.46 2.31
C GLY A 246 27.96 -8.28 2.57
N PRO A 247 27.94 -9.61 2.39
CA PRO A 247 29.12 -10.47 2.56
C PRO A 247 29.98 -10.52 1.28
N SER A 248 31.25 -10.93 1.40
CA SER A 248 32.08 -11.23 0.22
C SER A 248 31.89 -12.65 -0.35
N ASN A 249 31.40 -13.58 0.48
CA ASN A 249 31.17 -14.99 0.16
C ASN A 249 30.33 -15.65 1.27
N ILE A 250 30.03 -16.94 1.12
CA ILE A 250 29.20 -17.70 2.08
C ILE A 250 29.76 -17.73 3.51
N SER A 251 31.09 -17.64 3.70
CA SER A 251 31.68 -17.59 5.04
C SER A 251 31.33 -16.30 5.78
N GLY A 252 31.16 -15.19 5.05
CA GLY A 252 30.69 -13.92 5.64
C GLY A 252 29.23 -13.97 6.09
N LEU A 253 28.39 -14.75 5.40
CA LEU A 253 27.02 -15.02 5.84
C LEU A 253 26.99 -15.89 7.10
N GLN A 254 27.83 -16.93 7.13
CA GLN A 254 27.96 -17.81 8.29
C GLN A 254 28.47 -17.06 9.52
N ASP A 255 29.39 -16.10 9.35
CA ASP A 255 29.83 -15.22 10.45
C ASP A 255 28.66 -14.41 11.04
N GLN A 256 27.84 -13.79 10.19
CA GLN A 256 26.67 -13.03 10.65
C GLN A 256 25.65 -13.92 11.38
N ILE A 257 25.39 -15.13 10.87
CA ILE A 257 24.55 -16.13 11.55
C ILE A 257 25.14 -16.52 12.91
N ASN A 258 26.45 -16.76 12.98
CA ASN A 258 27.13 -17.11 14.23
C ASN A 258 27.06 -15.97 15.26
N ARG A 259 27.05 -14.71 14.83
CA ARG A 259 26.87 -13.55 15.73
C ARG A 259 25.45 -13.50 16.30
N ILE A 260 24.43 -13.81 15.50
CA ILE A 260 23.05 -13.96 15.99
C ILE A 260 22.97 -15.14 16.97
N LEU A 261 23.57 -16.28 16.65
CA LEU A 261 23.61 -17.44 17.56
C LEU A 261 24.40 -17.15 18.84
N THR A 262 25.44 -16.31 18.78
CA THR A 262 26.17 -15.85 19.98
C THR A 262 25.27 -15.00 20.85
N LEU A 263 24.50 -14.08 20.28
CA LEU A 263 23.53 -13.29 21.02
C LEU A 263 22.50 -14.20 21.72
N VAL A 264 21.99 -15.21 21.03
CA VAL A 264 21.01 -16.17 21.58
C VAL A 264 21.62 -17.04 22.67
N ASN A 265 22.76 -17.68 22.41
CA ASN A 265 23.31 -18.72 23.28
C ASN A 265 24.21 -18.19 24.41
N ASN A 266 24.87 -17.04 24.20
CA ASN A 266 25.87 -16.52 25.14
C ASN A 266 25.41 -15.25 25.87
N TYR A 267 24.37 -14.59 25.37
CA TYR A 267 23.78 -13.39 25.98
C TYR A 267 22.33 -13.59 26.42
N ASP A 268 21.86 -14.85 26.44
CA ASP A 268 20.51 -15.23 26.89
C ASP A 268 19.38 -14.47 26.20
N VAL A 269 19.54 -14.14 24.91
CA VAL A 269 18.46 -13.58 24.11
C VAL A 269 17.53 -14.70 23.65
N PRO A 270 16.23 -14.71 24.04
CA PRO A 270 15.30 -15.74 23.61
C PRO A 270 15.15 -15.73 22.09
N ILE A 271 15.19 -16.90 21.46
CA ILE A 271 15.04 -16.98 20.00
C ILE A 271 13.71 -16.38 19.49
N SER A 272 12.66 -16.42 20.32
CA SER A 272 11.35 -15.82 20.06
C SER A 272 11.35 -14.29 20.00
N SER A 273 12.43 -13.62 20.41
CA SER A 273 12.61 -12.17 20.25
C SER A 273 13.15 -11.80 18.87
N ILE A 274 13.61 -12.77 18.08
CA ILE A 274 13.90 -12.54 16.67
C ILE A 274 12.57 -12.55 15.93
N ASN A 275 12.14 -11.40 15.43
CA ASN A 275 10.90 -11.28 14.67
C ASN A 275 11.08 -11.93 13.30
N ASN A 276 12.09 -11.47 12.55
CA ASN A 276 12.39 -11.89 11.18
C ASN A 276 13.88 -11.72 10.86
N PHE A 277 14.30 -12.32 9.75
CA PHE A 277 15.56 -12.01 9.09
C PHE A 277 15.29 -11.28 7.78
N GLU A 278 16.10 -10.29 7.43
CA GLU A 278 15.97 -9.53 6.21
C GLU A 278 17.24 -9.65 5.37
N GLY A 279 17.05 -9.77 4.06
CA GLY A 279 18.12 -9.71 3.07
C GLY A 279 18.84 -8.37 3.04
N PHE A 280 19.53 -8.10 1.94
CA PHE A 280 20.44 -6.96 1.89
C PHE A 280 19.74 -5.63 1.56
N ASN A 281 20.25 -4.55 2.15
CA ASN A 281 19.70 -3.21 2.05
C ASN A 281 20.04 -2.53 0.72
N GLU A 282 19.02 -2.06 0.00
CA GLU A 282 19.11 -1.14 -1.14
C GLU A 282 20.31 -1.40 -2.06
N LEU A 283 20.27 -2.49 -2.83
CA LEU A 283 21.40 -2.92 -3.65
C LEU A 283 21.90 -1.85 -4.64
N ASN A 284 21.02 -0.95 -5.06
CA ASN A 284 21.34 0.20 -5.90
C ASN A 284 22.29 1.20 -5.22
N ASN A 285 22.23 1.32 -3.89
CA ASN A 285 23.01 2.26 -3.08
C ASN A 285 24.18 1.57 -2.37
N PHE A 286 23.97 0.34 -1.86
CA PHE A 286 24.92 -0.39 -1.01
C PHE A 286 25.31 -1.77 -1.56
N GLY A 287 25.21 -1.96 -2.87
CA GLY A 287 25.60 -3.21 -3.52
C GLY A 287 27.02 -3.66 -3.14
N PHE A 288 27.24 -4.97 -3.10
CA PHE A 288 28.48 -5.58 -2.63
C PHE A 288 28.96 -6.68 -3.59
N THR A 289 30.28 -6.94 -3.56
CA THR A 289 30.87 -8.02 -4.36
C THR A 289 30.69 -9.36 -3.65
N TYR A 290 30.12 -10.35 -4.33
CA TYR A 290 29.95 -11.71 -3.81
C TYR A 290 30.61 -12.72 -4.74
N ASN A 291 31.44 -13.61 -4.19
CA ASN A 291 32.21 -14.61 -4.95
C ASN A 291 32.99 -14.02 -6.15
N GLY A 292 33.45 -12.78 -6.02
CA GLY A 292 34.19 -12.05 -7.05
C GLY A 292 33.34 -11.35 -8.11
N ILE A 293 32.00 -11.46 -8.06
CA ILE A 293 31.09 -10.78 -8.99
C ILE A 293 30.81 -9.36 -8.47
N ASN A 294 31.20 -8.36 -9.25
CA ASN A 294 31.08 -6.95 -8.88
C ASN A 294 29.69 -6.38 -9.26
N PRO A 295 28.99 -5.71 -8.32
CA PRO A 295 27.65 -5.15 -8.56
C PRO A 295 27.61 -4.07 -9.64
N ALA A 296 28.74 -3.40 -9.92
CA ALA A 296 28.83 -2.44 -11.04
C ALA A 296 28.67 -3.10 -12.41
N THR A 297 28.84 -4.42 -12.50
CA THR A 297 28.74 -5.18 -13.75
C THR A 297 27.55 -6.14 -13.79
N SER A 298 27.21 -6.76 -12.67
CA SER A 298 26.14 -7.76 -12.59
C SER A 298 25.66 -7.92 -11.16
N TYR A 299 24.35 -8.05 -10.99
CA TYR A 299 23.72 -8.32 -9.70
C TYR A 299 23.58 -9.83 -9.41
N THR A 300 24.03 -10.71 -10.31
CA THR A 300 23.99 -12.17 -10.11
C THR A 300 24.66 -12.62 -8.81
N GLY A 301 25.79 -12.02 -8.43
CA GLY A 301 26.45 -12.31 -7.15
C GLY A 301 25.58 -11.98 -5.93
N MET A 302 24.83 -10.89 -5.95
CA MET A 302 23.92 -10.54 -4.85
C MET A 302 22.68 -11.44 -4.84
N ALA A 303 22.20 -11.86 -6.02
CA ALA A 303 21.15 -12.86 -6.14
C ALA A 303 21.58 -14.23 -5.58
N GLU A 304 22.82 -14.64 -5.82
CA GLU A 304 23.43 -15.84 -5.22
C GLU A 304 23.56 -15.69 -3.70
N ALA A 305 24.07 -14.55 -3.22
CA ALA A 305 24.19 -14.28 -1.78
C ALA A 305 22.85 -14.39 -1.05
N MET A 306 21.76 -13.93 -1.66
CA MET A 306 20.42 -14.00 -1.06
C MET A 306 19.89 -15.44 -1.00
N LYS A 307 20.14 -16.23 -2.06
CA LYS A 307 19.81 -17.67 -2.07
C LYS A 307 20.60 -18.42 -1.01
N ASP A 308 21.91 -18.16 -0.90
CA ASP A 308 22.77 -18.76 0.10
C ASP A 308 22.33 -18.38 1.52
N LEU A 309 22.00 -17.11 1.76
CA LEU A 309 21.45 -16.65 3.03
C LEU A 309 20.15 -17.38 3.38
N TYR A 310 19.20 -17.47 2.45
CA TYR A 310 17.95 -18.18 2.65
C TYR A 310 18.18 -19.64 3.02
N LEU A 311 19.04 -20.35 2.26
CA LEU A 311 19.37 -21.74 2.53
C LEU A 311 20.06 -21.94 3.89
N LEU A 312 20.98 -21.05 4.26
CA LEU A 312 21.64 -21.10 5.57
C LEU A 312 20.65 -20.88 6.71
N ILE A 313 19.73 -19.91 6.60
CA ILE A 313 18.69 -19.69 7.61
C ILE A 313 17.78 -20.91 7.69
N LYS A 314 17.28 -21.42 6.57
CA LYS A 314 16.36 -22.58 6.54
C LYS A 314 17.01 -23.89 6.99
N SER A 315 18.34 -24.01 6.88
CA SER A 315 19.08 -25.17 7.37
C SER A 315 19.55 -25.04 8.83
N THR A 316 19.42 -23.87 9.45
CA THR A 316 19.78 -23.65 10.86
C THR A 316 18.60 -24.02 11.77
N PRO A 317 18.64 -25.13 12.53
CA PRO A 317 17.46 -25.63 13.26
C PRO A 317 16.89 -24.65 14.29
N GLN A 318 17.75 -23.84 14.92
CA GLN A 318 17.35 -22.81 15.88
C GLN A 318 16.44 -21.75 15.25
N PHE A 319 16.54 -21.53 13.93
CA PHE A 319 15.79 -20.49 13.22
C PHE A 319 14.48 -21.00 12.61
N ASN A 320 14.09 -22.24 12.92
CA ASN A 320 12.86 -22.82 12.39
C ASN A 320 11.63 -21.94 12.73
N GLY A 321 10.82 -21.66 11.71
CA GLY A 321 9.63 -20.81 11.83
C GLY A 321 9.87 -19.30 11.71
N ILE A 322 11.12 -18.83 11.75
CA ILE A 322 11.45 -17.41 11.51
C ILE A 322 11.34 -17.13 10.00
N ARG A 323 10.67 -16.04 9.65
CA ARG A 323 10.49 -15.63 8.24
C ARG A 323 11.72 -14.90 7.73
N VAL A 324 11.96 -15.05 6.43
CA VAL A 324 13.00 -14.32 5.70
C VAL A 324 12.35 -13.33 4.75
N TYR A 325 12.67 -12.05 4.93
CA TYR A 325 12.31 -10.98 4.02
C TYR A 325 13.37 -10.85 2.94
N ASP A 326 12.93 -10.59 1.72
CA ASP A 326 13.83 -10.41 0.60
C ASP A 326 14.69 -9.15 0.74
N LEU A 327 15.71 -9.05 -0.12
CA LEU A 327 16.48 -7.83 -0.32
C LEU A 327 15.66 -6.70 -0.96
N THR A 328 16.18 -5.47 -0.95
CA THR A 328 15.48 -4.30 -1.51
C THR A 328 16.25 -3.63 -2.67
N ALA A 329 15.49 -2.90 -3.50
CA ALA A 329 15.98 -2.16 -4.66
C ALA A 329 16.70 -3.02 -5.72
N ALA A 330 16.25 -4.26 -5.89
CA ALA A 330 16.83 -5.21 -6.84
C ALA A 330 16.56 -4.80 -8.29
N SER A 331 15.40 -4.18 -8.54
CA SER A 331 14.93 -3.80 -9.88
C SER A 331 15.82 -2.79 -10.60
N PHE A 332 16.66 -2.06 -9.86
CA PHE A 332 17.61 -1.07 -10.41
C PHE A 332 18.90 -1.70 -10.96
N GLY A 333 19.10 -3.00 -10.77
CA GLY A 333 20.27 -3.71 -11.26
C GLY A 333 20.35 -3.76 -12.79
N PRO A 334 21.57 -3.74 -13.37
CA PRO A 334 21.77 -3.74 -14.83
C PRO A 334 21.24 -5.00 -15.52
N ASP A 335 21.13 -6.11 -14.78
CA ASP A 335 20.72 -7.44 -15.24
C ASP A 335 19.69 -8.07 -14.28
N ALA A 336 18.90 -7.26 -13.57
CA ALA A 336 17.99 -7.73 -12.51
C ALA A 336 17.07 -8.89 -12.93
N ALA A 337 16.49 -8.83 -14.13
CA ALA A 337 15.65 -9.90 -14.67
C ALA A 337 16.44 -11.20 -14.88
N ASP A 338 17.62 -11.11 -15.50
CA ASP A 338 18.49 -12.24 -15.84
C ASP A 338 19.12 -12.87 -14.58
N ALA A 339 19.42 -12.05 -13.57
CA ALA A 339 19.85 -12.48 -12.24
C ALA A 339 18.72 -13.14 -11.43
N GLY A 340 17.48 -13.12 -11.93
CA GLY A 340 16.30 -13.64 -11.24
C GLY A 340 15.83 -12.78 -10.09
N LEU A 341 16.24 -11.51 -10.03
CA LEU A 341 15.96 -10.57 -8.95
C LEU A 341 14.53 -10.03 -8.90
N LEU A 342 13.73 -10.27 -9.95
CA LEU A 342 12.34 -9.80 -10.04
C LEU A 342 11.29 -10.78 -9.47
N ASN A 343 11.74 -11.80 -8.73
CA ASN A 343 10.90 -12.79 -8.06
C ASN A 343 11.60 -13.32 -6.79
N TYR A 344 10.91 -13.27 -5.64
CA TYR A 344 11.45 -13.70 -4.35
C TYR A 344 11.39 -15.22 -4.11
N SER A 345 10.68 -15.98 -4.96
CA SER A 345 10.49 -17.42 -4.78
C SER A 345 11.83 -18.18 -4.73
N GLY A 346 12.02 -18.98 -3.68
CA GLY A 346 13.24 -19.76 -3.45
C GLY A 346 14.41 -18.96 -2.87
N ARG A 347 14.23 -17.68 -2.55
CA ARG A 347 15.22 -16.85 -1.83
C ARG A 347 14.66 -16.08 -0.63
N ALA A 348 13.35 -15.97 -0.48
CA ALA A 348 12.71 -15.37 0.67
C ALA A 348 11.30 -15.95 0.87
N ASP A 349 10.72 -15.67 2.04
CA ASP A 349 9.31 -15.98 2.34
C ASP A 349 8.39 -14.80 2.02
N TYR A 350 8.90 -13.56 2.09
CA TYR A 350 8.16 -12.33 1.81
C TYR A 350 8.93 -11.46 0.82
N ALA A 351 8.20 -10.89 -0.13
CA ALA A 351 8.69 -9.80 -0.95
C ALA A 351 8.89 -8.53 -0.10
N ASN A 352 9.91 -7.75 -0.42
CA ASN A 352 10.30 -6.59 0.38
C ASN A 352 10.62 -5.38 -0.50
N ILE A 353 10.21 -4.19 -0.05
CA ILE A 353 10.46 -2.91 -0.73
C ILE A 353 10.79 -1.80 0.28
N HIS A 354 11.51 -0.79 -0.19
CA HIS A 354 11.60 0.52 0.45
C HIS A 354 10.75 1.53 -0.33
N ALA A 355 9.66 2.02 0.26
CA ALA A 355 8.66 2.79 -0.46
C ALA A 355 8.64 4.25 0.01
N TYR A 356 9.67 5.02 -0.33
CA TYR A 356 9.80 6.43 0.07
C TYR A 356 8.99 7.38 -0.81
N PRO A 357 8.02 8.13 -0.26
CA PRO A 357 7.21 9.04 -1.05
C PRO A 357 7.98 10.26 -1.54
N TYR A 358 7.88 10.53 -2.84
CA TYR A 358 8.58 11.63 -3.49
C TYR A 358 7.89 12.98 -3.26
N LYS A 359 8.63 14.02 -2.84
CA LYS A 359 8.14 15.43 -2.73
C LYS A 359 6.88 15.63 -1.90
N GLY A 360 6.75 14.95 -0.75
CA GLY A 360 5.54 15.06 0.07
C GLY A 360 4.29 14.59 -0.68
N ALA A 361 4.42 13.55 -1.51
CA ALA A 361 3.49 13.16 -2.58
C ALA A 361 2.00 13.45 -2.28
N PRO A 362 1.32 14.25 -3.14
CA PRO A 362 0.04 14.86 -2.83
C PRO A 362 -1.13 13.85 -2.89
N GLY A 363 -1.63 13.42 -1.73
CA GLY A 363 -2.99 12.93 -1.55
C GLY A 363 -3.33 11.52 -2.04
N TYR A 364 -4.65 11.26 -2.13
CA TYR A 364 -5.36 9.96 -2.13
C TYR A 364 -4.70 8.75 -2.77
N TYR A 365 -4.11 8.94 -3.94
CA TYR A 365 -3.52 7.87 -4.73
C TYR A 365 -2.05 7.66 -4.44
N ALA A 366 -1.34 8.63 -3.86
CA ALA A 366 0.11 8.60 -3.79
C ALA A 366 0.63 7.50 -2.86
N SER A 367 0.07 7.33 -1.66
CA SER A 367 0.50 6.30 -0.69
C SER A 367 0.13 4.87 -1.12
N ARG A 368 -1.04 4.67 -1.73
CA ARG A 368 -1.44 3.36 -2.26
C ARG A 368 -0.69 3.03 -3.56
N ASN A 369 -0.61 3.99 -4.49
CA ASN A 369 0.09 3.77 -5.75
C ASN A 369 1.58 3.59 -5.52
N ILE A 370 2.23 4.29 -4.57
CA ILE A 370 3.65 4.07 -4.34
C ILE A 370 3.95 2.65 -3.85
N PHE A 371 3.08 2.08 -3.01
CA PHE A 371 3.24 0.68 -2.58
C PHE A 371 3.01 -0.28 -3.75
N TYR A 372 1.96 -0.07 -4.55
CA TYR A 372 1.70 -0.92 -5.71
C TYR A 372 2.76 -0.78 -6.81
N GLU A 373 3.17 0.44 -7.15
CA GLU A 373 4.19 0.74 -8.16
C GLU A 373 5.56 0.23 -7.70
N GLY A 374 5.91 0.43 -6.43
CA GLY A 374 7.13 -0.10 -5.83
C GLY A 374 7.16 -1.63 -5.86
N MET A 375 6.07 -2.27 -5.41
CA MET A 375 5.93 -3.74 -5.49
C MET A 375 5.98 -4.24 -6.93
N ASN A 376 5.32 -3.57 -7.88
CA ASN A 376 5.29 -3.97 -9.29
C ASN A 376 6.66 -3.79 -9.95
N GLY A 377 7.40 -2.75 -9.57
CA GLY A 377 8.75 -2.48 -10.05
C GLY A 377 9.73 -3.55 -9.59
N GLU A 378 9.70 -3.89 -8.31
CA GLU A 378 10.57 -4.92 -7.71
C GLU A 378 10.13 -6.35 -8.07
N TYR A 379 8.82 -6.60 -8.13
CA TYR A 379 8.23 -7.93 -8.34
C TYR A 379 7.07 -7.84 -9.34
N PRO A 380 7.31 -7.83 -10.66
CA PRO A 380 6.26 -7.66 -11.69
C PRO A 380 5.17 -8.74 -11.71
N THR A 381 5.39 -9.85 -10.99
CA THR A 381 4.44 -10.97 -10.86
C THR A 381 3.72 -10.98 -9.50
N PHE A 382 3.88 -9.94 -8.68
CA PHE A 382 3.16 -9.85 -7.41
C PHE A 382 1.64 -9.78 -7.64
N THR A 383 0.92 -10.28 -6.67
CA THR A 383 -0.55 -10.25 -6.61
C THR A 383 -0.98 -9.76 -5.23
N VAL A 384 -2.28 -9.51 -5.05
CA VAL A 384 -2.83 -9.13 -3.74
C VAL A 384 -2.53 -10.17 -2.64
N ASN A 385 -2.32 -11.44 -3.01
CA ASN A 385 -2.01 -12.53 -2.09
C ASN A 385 -0.50 -12.74 -1.85
N THR A 386 0.36 -11.97 -2.52
CA THR A 386 1.82 -12.08 -2.32
C THR A 386 2.18 -11.65 -0.90
N PRO A 387 2.79 -12.52 -0.08
CA PRO A 387 3.33 -12.12 1.22
C PRO A 387 4.36 -11.00 1.02
N ARG A 388 4.12 -9.86 1.66
CA ARG A 388 4.91 -8.63 1.43
C ARG A 388 5.06 -7.79 2.69
N VAL A 389 6.18 -7.07 2.75
CA VAL A 389 6.54 -6.17 3.85
C VAL A 389 7.16 -4.88 3.30
N ILE A 390 7.21 -3.85 4.14
CA ILE A 390 7.94 -2.61 3.88
C ILE A 390 8.94 -2.44 5.01
N THR A 391 10.20 -2.74 4.75
CA THR A 391 11.25 -2.65 5.78
C THR A 391 11.80 -1.26 5.97
N GLU A 392 11.42 -0.31 5.11
CA GLU A 392 11.78 1.10 5.28
C GLU A 392 10.86 2.03 4.48
N THR A 393 10.34 3.07 5.13
CA THR A 393 9.61 4.18 4.52
C THR A 393 9.50 5.32 5.53
N GLY A 394 9.28 6.55 5.05
CA GLY A 394 9.06 7.69 5.94
C GLY A 394 9.14 9.03 5.20
N TYR A 395 9.06 10.10 5.99
CA TYR A 395 9.30 11.46 5.54
C TYR A 395 10.29 12.14 6.50
N TYR A 396 11.25 12.87 5.95
CA TYR A 396 12.16 13.71 6.75
C TYR A 396 11.65 15.14 6.88
N THR A 397 12.09 15.84 7.92
CA THR A 397 11.59 17.17 8.31
C THR A 397 12.51 18.34 7.92
N LEU A 398 13.63 18.07 7.25
CA LEU A 398 14.52 19.09 6.70
C LEU A 398 13.86 19.81 5.51
N LEU A 399 13.53 21.09 5.67
CA LEU A 399 12.94 21.91 4.61
C LEU A 399 13.98 22.34 3.56
N ASP A 400 14.37 21.40 2.69
CA ASP A 400 15.42 21.56 1.68
C ASP A 400 14.92 21.88 0.26
N GLY A 401 13.61 22.04 0.08
CA GLY A 401 13.00 22.22 -1.24
C GLY A 401 12.97 20.96 -2.11
N LYS A 402 13.42 19.80 -1.59
CA LYS A 402 13.45 18.52 -2.30
C LYS A 402 12.31 17.63 -1.84
N HIS A 403 12.45 16.90 -0.74
CA HIS A 403 11.45 15.93 -0.29
C HIS A 403 10.98 16.16 1.14
N GLY A 404 11.65 17.03 1.88
CA GLY A 404 11.29 17.29 3.26
C GLY A 404 9.98 18.04 3.42
N VAL A 405 9.35 17.78 4.56
CA VAL A 405 8.03 18.30 4.94
C VAL A 405 8.09 18.92 6.34
N SER A 406 7.07 19.67 6.76
CA SER A 406 6.98 20.07 8.18
C SER A 406 6.71 18.85 9.07
N GLU A 407 7.02 18.94 10.37
CA GLU A 407 6.73 17.84 11.30
C GLU A 407 5.22 17.52 11.43
N ILE A 408 4.35 18.52 11.20
CA ILE A 408 2.89 18.30 11.17
C ILE A 408 2.49 17.52 9.93
N ALA A 409 3.05 17.87 8.76
CA ALA A 409 2.84 17.11 7.53
C ALA A 409 3.40 15.69 7.67
N GLN A 410 4.61 15.53 8.22
CA GLN A 410 5.21 14.23 8.53
C GLN A 410 4.24 13.37 9.36
N SER A 411 3.64 13.96 10.42
CA SER A 411 2.67 13.25 11.27
C SER A 411 1.45 12.74 10.50
N LYS A 412 0.73 13.64 9.81
CA LYS A 412 -0.47 13.26 9.04
C LYS A 412 -0.16 12.22 7.96
N MET A 413 0.95 12.41 7.25
CA MET A 413 1.31 11.57 6.11
C MET A 413 1.81 10.19 6.55
N GLN A 414 2.60 10.08 7.63
CA GLN A 414 3.07 8.77 8.10
C GLN A 414 1.96 7.94 8.75
N ILE A 415 1.01 8.56 9.46
CA ILE A 415 -0.20 7.85 9.92
C ILE A 415 -0.98 7.31 8.72
N ASN A 416 -1.17 8.12 7.67
CA ASN A 416 -1.79 7.65 6.44
C ASN A 416 -0.99 6.53 5.76
N LEU A 417 0.35 6.60 5.71
CA LEU A 417 1.17 5.52 5.15
C LEU A 417 0.94 4.20 5.89
N LEU A 418 1.01 4.22 7.23
CA LEU A 418 0.81 3.04 8.06
C LEU A 418 -0.57 2.42 7.84
N LEU A 419 -1.63 3.23 7.90
CA LEU A 419 -3.01 2.76 7.73
C LEU A 419 -3.28 2.25 6.31
N ASN A 420 -2.73 2.90 5.28
CA ASN A 420 -2.85 2.43 3.90
C ASN A 420 -2.08 1.12 3.69
N GLY A 421 -0.88 0.97 4.25
CA GLY A 421 -0.12 -0.28 4.14
C GLY A 421 -0.83 -1.44 4.82
N LEU A 422 -1.43 -1.20 5.98
CA LEU A 422 -2.24 -2.18 6.70
C LEU A 422 -3.48 -2.58 5.90
N LEU A 423 -4.21 -1.59 5.34
CA LEU A 423 -5.39 -1.83 4.50
C LEU A 423 -5.03 -2.61 3.23
N LEU A 424 -3.83 -2.38 2.69
CA LEU A 424 -3.29 -3.13 1.57
C LEU A 424 -2.72 -4.49 1.96
N GLY A 425 -2.77 -4.92 3.22
CA GLY A 425 -2.34 -6.25 3.65
C GLY A 425 -0.83 -6.46 3.66
N PHE A 426 -0.03 -5.40 3.85
CA PHE A 426 1.38 -5.57 4.20
C PHE A 426 1.49 -6.17 5.60
N GLU A 427 2.36 -7.17 5.76
CA GLU A 427 2.45 -7.91 7.01
C GLU A 427 3.18 -7.12 8.11
N GLN A 428 4.10 -6.26 7.70
CA GLN A 428 4.92 -5.44 8.58
C GLN A 428 5.35 -4.18 7.81
N MET A 429 5.37 -3.04 8.50
CA MET A 429 5.92 -1.78 8.01
C MET A 429 6.82 -1.15 9.05
N TYR A 430 8.01 -0.71 8.65
CA TYR A 430 8.95 0.01 9.52
C TYR A 430 9.08 1.46 9.08
N LEU A 431 8.82 2.38 10.01
CA LEU A 431 9.11 3.79 9.80
C LEU A 431 10.59 4.06 10.02
N TYR A 432 11.23 4.72 9.05
CA TYR A 432 12.56 5.28 9.18
C TYR A 432 12.40 6.73 9.65
N GLU A 433 12.84 7.09 10.87
CA GLU A 433 13.50 6.26 11.89
C GLU A 433 13.07 6.68 13.30
N LEU A 434 13.54 6.00 14.35
CA LEU A 434 13.08 6.28 15.71
C LEU A 434 13.41 7.71 16.17
N TYR A 435 14.62 8.21 15.95
CA TYR A 435 15.00 9.55 16.40
C TYR A 435 15.97 10.22 15.44
N ASP A 436 15.96 11.55 15.40
CA ASP A 436 16.85 12.36 14.55
C ASP A 436 18.32 12.17 14.97
N GLU A 437 19.13 11.62 14.07
CA GLU A 437 20.55 11.39 14.32
C GLU A 437 21.32 12.68 14.69
N SER A 438 22.34 12.51 15.54
CA SER A 438 23.09 13.61 16.16
C SER A 438 24.37 13.98 15.41
N TRP A 439 24.39 13.90 14.08
CA TRP A 439 25.59 14.22 13.33
C TRP A 439 25.62 15.74 13.06
N ASN A 440 26.79 16.33 12.90
CA ASN A 440 26.95 17.79 12.87
C ASN A 440 26.51 18.41 11.53
N ALA A 441 25.60 17.79 10.77
CA ALA A 441 25.24 18.21 9.43
C ALA A 441 23.75 18.59 9.35
N PRO A 442 23.36 19.79 9.84
CA PRO A 442 21.96 20.23 9.88
C PRO A 442 21.26 20.29 8.51
N ASN A 443 22.01 20.17 7.40
CA ASN A 443 21.51 20.13 6.03
C ASN A 443 21.48 18.71 5.42
N ASN A 444 21.72 17.68 6.23
CA ASN A 444 21.68 16.29 5.83
C ASN A 444 20.27 15.73 6.09
N PRO A 445 19.48 15.36 5.08
CA PRO A 445 18.14 14.81 5.27
C PRO A 445 18.06 13.62 6.22
N GLU A 446 19.10 12.77 6.25
CA GLU A 446 19.18 11.58 7.08
C GLU A 446 18.98 11.91 8.57
N GLU A 447 19.44 13.07 9.02
CA GLU A 447 19.35 13.50 10.42
C GLU A 447 17.97 14.07 10.81
N HIS A 448 16.96 13.97 9.94
CA HIS A 448 15.64 14.60 10.14
C HIS A 448 14.47 13.65 9.93
N PHE A 449 14.70 12.34 9.83
CA PHE A 449 13.64 11.33 9.68
C PHE A 449 12.97 10.91 10.99
N GLY A 450 13.59 11.21 12.13
CA GLY A 450 13.18 10.76 13.44
C GLY A 450 11.73 11.02 13.80
N LEU A 451 11.12 10.08 14.53
CA LEU A 451 9.86 10.30 15.25
C LEU A 451 10.06 11.22 16.46
N PHE A 452 11.28 11.24 17.00
CA PHE A 452 11.76 12.15 18.03
C PHE A 452 12.85 13.05 17.46
N ARG A 453 12.96 14.25 18.01
CA ARG A 453 14.07 15.17 17.70
C ARG A 453 15.36 14.67 18.33
N HIS A 454 16.48 15.29 17.94
CA HIS A 454 17.80 14.97 18.46
C HIS A 454 17.89 15.07 20.01
N ASP A 455 17.18 16.03 20.60
CA ASP A 455 17.07 16.21 22.05
C ASP A 455 16.11 15.23 22.74
N ARG A 456 15.61 14.25 21.99
CA ARG A 456 14.63 13.21 22.39
C ARG A 456 13.24 13.74 22.66
N THR A 457 12.94 15.01 22.35
CA THR A 457 11.57 15.50 22.43
C THR A 457 10.72 14.88 21.31
N PRO A 458 9.48 14.45 21.60
CA PRO A 458 8.60 13.88 20.58
C PRO A 458 8.24 14.92 19.51
N LYS A 459 8.30 14.52 18.24
CA LYS A 459 7.63 15.23 17.15
C LYS A 459 6.13 14.92 17.19
N PRO A 460 5.27 15.69 16.48
CA PRO A 460 3.83 15.41 16.40
C PRO A 460 3.47 13.98 15.97
N ILE A 461 4.30 13.31 15.17
CA ILE A 461 4.10 11.90 14.81
C ILE A 461 4.23 10.96 16.01
N ALA A 462 5.15 11.21 16.93
CA ALA A 462 5.34 10.36 18.10
C ALA A 462 4.11 10.39 19.02
N TYR A 463 3.48 11.57 19.19
CA TYR A 463 2.20 11.67 19.92
C TYR A 463 1.07 10.93 19.20
N ALA A 464 0.95 11.10 17.88
CA ALA A 464 -0.07 10.40 17.09
C ALA A 464 0.04 8.87 17.20
N LEU A 465 1.26 8.34 17.10
CA LEU A 465 1.53 6.92 17.28
C LEU A 465 1.30 6.44 18.71
N HIS A 466 1.68 7.24 19.72
CA HIS A 466 1.44 6.94 21.13
C HIS A 466 -0.05 6.74 21.40
N TRP A 467 -0.87 7.73 21.04
CA TRP A 467 -2.31 7.68 21.31
C TRP A 467 -3.01 6.61 20.48
N LEU A 468 -2.69 6.49 19.19
CA LEU A 468 -3.25 5.44 18.34
C LEU A 468 -2.92 4.06 18.89
N SER A 469 -1.68 3.82 19.32
CA SER A 469 -1.26 2.55 19.88
C SER A 469 -1.89 2.26 21.23
N LEU A 470 -2.09 3.26 22.10
CA LEU A 470 -2.79 3.08 23.38
C LEU A 470 -4.27 2.74 23.17
N ILE A 471 -4.95 3.42 22.22
CA ILE A 471 -6.36 3.14 21.92
C ILE A 471 -6.50 1.75 21.28
N LEU A 472 -5.58 1.34 20.41
CA LEU A 472 -5.59 0.00 19.79
C LEU A 472 -4.92 -1.09 20.64
N ASN A 473 -4.41 -0.78 21.83
CA ASN A 473 -3.69 -1.75 22.64
C ASN A 473 -4.63 -2.86 23.10
N ASP A 474 -4.19 -4.11 22.93
CA ASP A 474 -4.95 -5.28 23.32
C ASP A 474 -3.99 -6.33 23.90
N THR A 475 -4.41 -6.99 24.96
CA THR A 475 -3.61 -8.04 25.62
C THR A 475 -3.77 -9.40 24.95
N VAL A 476 -4.78 -9.55 24.08
CA VAL A 476 -5.02 -10.75 23.29
C VAL A 476 -4.27 -10.66 21.96
N PRO A 477 -3.31 -11.57 21.69
CA PRO A 477 -2.56 -11.56 20.43
C PRO A 477 -3.47 -11.73 19.20
N SER A 478 -3.09 -11.13 18.07
CA SER A 478 -3.92 -11.18 16.85
C SER A 478 -4.08 -12.59 16.28
N THR A 479 -3.10 -13.47 16.56
CA THR A 479 -3.05 -14.86 16.10
C THR A 479 -3.80 -15.84 17.01
N SER A 480 -4.42 -15.35 18.10
CA SER A 480 -5.14 -16.21 19.03
C SER A 480 -6.33 -16.89 18.35
N SER A 481 -6.63 -18.13 18.74
CA SER A 481 -7.84 -18.85 18.28
C SER A 481 -9.15 -18.21 18.77
N GLN A 482 -9.05 -17.31 19.77
CA GLN A 482 -10.13 -16.43 20.23
C GLN A 482 -10.37 -15.26 19.28
N ALA A 483 -9.47 -15.00 18.33
CA ALA A 483 -9.66 -13.99 17.29
C ALA A 483 -10.69 -14.43 16.24
N THR A 484 -11.91 -14.78 16.69
CA THR A 484 -13.05 -15.05 15.82
C THR A 484 -13.47 -13.79 15.08
N SER A 485 -14.12 -13.93 13.92
CA SER A 485 -14.63 -12.77 13.18
C SER A 485 -15.72 -12.04 13.98
N HIS A 486 -15.35 -10.96 14.65
CA HIS A 486 -16.31 -9.99 15.18
C HIS A 486 -16.75 -9.06 14.05
N THR A 487 -18.02 -8.69 14.04
CA THR A 487 -18.59 -7.84 13.00
C THR A 487 -19.40 -6.73 13.64
N LEU A 488 -19.12 -5.49 13.25
CA LEU A 488 -19.99 -4.36 13.54
C LEU A 488 -20.68 -3.96 12.25
N ILE A 489 -22.01 -3.90 12.27
CA ILE A 489 -22.79 -3.28 11.18
C ILE A 489 -22.81 -1.79 11.48
N TYR A 490 -22.22 -0.99 10.58
CA TYR A 490 -22.21 0.46 10.72
C TYR A 490 -22.16 1.14 9.35
N ALA A 491 -22.49 2.43 9.35
CA ALA A 491 -22.37 3.30 8.20
C ALA A 491 -21.74 4.65 8.57
N LEU A 492 -20.93 5.19 7.67
CA LEU A 492 -20.36 6.53 7.77
C LEU A 492 -20.92 7.39 6.62
N SER A 493 -21.91 8.22 6.92
CA SER A 493 -22.54 9.13 5.95
C SER A 493 -21.88 10.50 5.99
N GLY A 494 -21.66 11.12 4.81
CA GLY A 494 -21.01 12.43 4.71
C GLY A 494 -19.48 12.37 4.68
N LEU A 495 -18.89 11.17 4.69
CA LEU A 495 -17.46 10.97 4.59
C LEU A 495 -16.94 11.41 3.20
N PRO A 496 -15.83 12.18 3.11
CA PRO A 496 -15.22 12.53 1.83
C PRO A 496 -14.83 11.29 1.03
N ILE A 497 -14.94 11.35 -0.31
CA ILE A 497 -14.51 10.24 -1.20
C ILE A 497 -13.01 9.92 -1.06
N THR A 498 -12.24 10.87 -0.55
CA THR A 498 -10.81 10.71 -0.29
C THR A 498 -10.50 10.06 1.07
N ALA A 499 -11.53 9.81 1.87
CA ALA A 499 -11.35 9.17 3.17
C ALA A 499 -11.33 7.65 3.04
N GLN A 500 -10.79 7.01 4.06
CA GLN A 500 -10.78 5.59 4.27
C GLN A 500 -11.08 5.30 5.73
N HIS A 501 -11.47 4.07 6.01
CA HIS A 501 -11.64 3.61 7.37
C HIS A 501 -11.28 2.14 7.53
N GLN A 502 -10.91 1.76 8.76
CA GLN A 502 -10.64 0.38 9.13
C GLN A 502 -11.31 0.08 10.47
N LEU A 503 -12.03 -1.04 10.51
CA LEU A 503 -12.64 -1.56 11.73
C LEU A 503 -11.66 -2.50 12.43
N PHE A 504 -11.42 -2.23 13.70
CA PHE A 504 -10.69 -3.08 14.61
C PHE A 504 -11.60 -3.62 15.71
N TYR A 505 -11.23 -4.75 16.28
CA TYR A 505 -11.86 -5.29 17.48
C TYR A 505 -10.82 -5.51 18.57
N ARG A 506 -11.06 -4.90 19.73
CA ARG A 506 -10.24 -5.02 20.93
C ARG A 506 -10.89 -6.03 21.88
N TYR A 507 -10.26 -7.18 22.05
CA TYR A 507 -10.78 -8.32 22.78
C TYR A 507 -10.76 -8.11 24.29
N MET A 508 -9.72 -7.46 24.83
CA MET A 508 -9.57 -7.29 26.29
C MET A 508 -10.77 -6.62 26.98
N ASP A 509 -11.55 -5.82 26.24
CA ASP A 509 -12.74 -5.14 26.74
C ASP A 509 -13.94 -5.15 25.77
N SER A 510 -13.88 -5.97 24.73
CA SER A 510 -14.94 -6.13 23.73
C SER A 510 -15.34 -4.85 22.98
N THR A 511 -14.37 -3.95 22.70
CA THR A 511 -14.60 -2.67 22.04
C THR A 511 -14.38 -2.76 20.53
N TYR A 512 -15.31 -2.21 19.73
CA TYR A 512 -15.04 -1.94 18.32
C TYR A 512 -14.36 -0.59 18.17
N ILE A 513 -13.33 -0.53 17.33
CA ILE A 513 -12.58 0.70 17.09
C ILE A 513 -12.57 0.98 15.59
N ILE A 514 -13.15 2.11 15.17
CA ILE A 514 -13.12 2.56 13.79
C ILE A 514 -12.09 3.66 13.67
N VAL A 515 -11.02 3.42 12.91
CA VAL A 515 -10.05 4.46 12.55
C VAL A 515 -10.47 5.04 11.21
N VAL A 516 -10.61 6.36 11.12
CA VAL A 516 -11.00 7.08 9.89
C VAL A 516 -9.90 8.06 9.54
N TRP A 517 -9.41 8.06 8.30
CA TRP A 517 -8.36 8.96 7.85
C TRP A 517 -8.63 9.48 6.44
N ASN A 518 -8.10 10.67 6.13
CA ASN A 518 -8.32 11.32 4.84
C ASN A 518 -7.02 11.35 4.03
N ASN A 519 -7.01 10.69 2.88
CA ASN A 519 -5.86 10.71 2.02
C ASN A 519 -5.96 11.93 1.09
N ILE A 520 -5.56 13.10 1.59
CA ILE A 520 -5.49 14.35 0.80
C ILE A 520 -4.09 14.94 0.84
N PRO A 521 -3.73 15.82 -0.11
CA PRO A 521 -2.49 16.56 -0.03
C PRO A 521 -2.50 17.46 1.23
N VAL A 522 -1.44 17.40 2.03
CA VAL A 522 -1.25 18.27 3.22
C VAL A 522 -0.04 19.20 3.10
N TRP A 523 0.78 19.00 2.07
CA TRP A 523 2.04 19.71 1.87
C TRP A 523 2.20 20.23 0.44
N ASP A 524 2.61 21.49 0.31
CA ASP A 524 3.11 22.05 -0.93
C ASP A 524 4.64 22.07 -0.87
N ASN A 525 5.25 21.11 -1.56
CA ASN A 525 6.69 20.97 -1.60
C ASN A 525 7.40 22.13 -2.35
N SER A 526 6.72 22.80 -3.29
CA SER A 526 7.35 23.91 -4.03
C SER A 526 7.36 25.17 -3.18
N ALA A 527 6.27 25.42 -2.44
CA ALA A 527 6.17 26.51 -1.49
C ALA A 527 6.83 26.21 -0.13
N GLN A 528 7.23 24.96 0.12
CA GLN A 528 7.72 24.46 1.40
C GLN A 528 6.77 24.84 2.55
N LYS A 529 5.47 24.58 2.35
CA LYS A 529 4.42 25.01 3.26
C LYS A 529 3.30 23.99 3.36
N GLU A 530 2.70 23.89 4.54
CA GLU A 530 1.45 23.16 4.74
C GLU A 530 0.33 23.76 3.89
N LEU A 531 -0.45 22.87 3.28
CA LEU A 531 -1.69 23.24 2.61
C LEU A 531 -2.76 23.54 3.65
N THR A 532 -3.60 24.53 3.37
CA THR A 532 -4.76 24.82 4.23
C THR A 532 -5.67 23.58 4.28
N PRO A 533 -5.99 23.07 5.47
CA PRO A 533 -6.94 21.96 5.60
C PRO A 533 -8.27 22.30 4.93
N PRO A 534 -8.97 21.33 4.31
CA PRO A 534 -10.31 21.55 3.82
C PRO A 534 -11.25 21.92 4.97
N GLN A 535 -12.35 22.61 4.63
CA GLN A 535 -13.39 22.87 5.61
C GLN A 535 -13.90 21.55 6.19
N PRO A 536 -13.98 21.41 7.53
CA PRO A 536 -14.50 20.19 8.12
C PRO A 536 -15.90 19.86 7.63
N VAL A 537 -16.11 18.60 7.28
CA VAL A 537 -17.43 18.07 6.93
C VAL A 537 -18.03 17.36 8.14
N GLN A 538 -19.35 17.42 8.27
CA GLN A 538 -20.06 16.62 9.26
C GLN A 538 -20.24 15.19 8.75
N VAL A 539 -19.78 14.24 9.54
CA VAL A 539 -19.92 12.80 9.28
C VAL A 539 -20.84 12.21 10.33
N THR A 540 -21.77 11.36 9.91
CA THR A 540 -22.66 10.61 10.78
C THR A 540 -22.23 9.15 10.81
N LEU A 541 -21.84 8.67 11.99
CA LEU A 541 -21.79 7.24 12.30
C LEU A 541 -23.19 6.77 12.67
N ASP A 542 -23.69 5.75 11.97
CA ASP A 542 -24.91 5.02 12.28
C ASP A 542 -24.56 3.55 12.59
N LEU A 543 -25.07 3.03 13.71
CA LEU A 543 -24.83 1.67 14.21
C LEU A 543 -26.07 0.78 14.02
N ASP A 544 -26.80 1.00 12.92
CA ASP A 544 -27.97 0.22 12.52
C ASP A 544 -29.03 0.13 13.63
N HIS A 545 -29.28 1.27 14.28
CA HIS A 545 -30.23 1.38 15.40
C HIS A 545 -29.90 0.53 16.65
N VAL A 546 -28.71 -0.08 16.74
CA VAL A 546 -28.24 -0.77 17.94
C VAL A 546 -27.62 0.24 18.90
N CYS A 547 -28.16 0.34 20.11
CA CYS A 547 -27.59 1.20 21.16
C CYS A 547 -26.39 0.53 21.83
N PHE A 548 -25.27 1.25 21.86
CA PHE A 548 -24.05 0.86 22.56
C PHE A 548 -23.91 1.67 23.86
N ARG A 549 -23.21 1.12 24.86
CA ARG A 549 -22.98 1.79 26.15
C ARG A 549 -22.37 3.17 25.96
N SER A 550 -21.34 3.26 25.12
CA SER A 550 -20.72 4.54 24.76
C SER A 550 -20.10 4.54 23.37
N ILE A 551 -20.15 5.71 22.73
CA ILE A 551 -19.41 6.03 21.51
C ILE A 551 -18.50 7.20 21.85
N THR A 552 -17.19 7.03 21.68
CA THR A 552 -16.18 8.04 22.02
C THR A 552 -15.31 8.34 20.80
N VAL A 553 -15.06 9.63 20.52
CA VAL A 553 -14.24 10.09 19.40
C VAL A 553 -12.97 10.73 19.93
N TYR A 554 -11.83 10.23 19.49
CA TYR A 554 -10.50 10.67 19.89
C TYR A 554 -9.79 11.40 18.75
N ASP A 555 -9.11 12.49 19.10
CA ASP A 555 -8.09 13.12 18.26
C ASP A 555 -6.72 12.58 18.65
N ILE A 556 -6.10 11.78 17.79
CA ILE A 556 -4.77 11.25 18.06
C ILE A 556 -3.66 12.29 17.87
N TYR A 557 -3.94 13.46 17.29
CA TYR A 557 -2.95 14.52 17.13
C TYR A 557 -2.89 15.47 18.32
N ALA A 558 -3.72 15.24 19.35
CA ALA A 558 -3.73 16.02 20.57
C ALA A 558 -2.38 15.91 21.31
N THR A 559 -1.90 17.05 21.81
CA THR A 559 -0.70 17.11 22.67
C THR A 559 -0.99 16.74 24.12
N THR A 560 -2.27 16.66 24.49
CA THR A 560 -2.77 16.18 25.78
C THR A 560 -3.48 14.83 25.59
N ASP A 561 -3.63 14.05 26.67
CA ASP A 561 -4.22 12.71 26.65
C ASP A 561 -5.68 12.71 26.13
N PRO A 562 -5.91 12.26 24.87
CA PRO A 562 -7.24 12.26 24.28
C PRO A 562 -8.16 11.22 24.91
N ILE A 563 -7.63 10.20 25.60
CA ILE A 563 -8.43 9.18 26.29
C ILE A 563 -9.18 9.81 27.46
N THR A 564 -8.56 10.77 28.16
CA THR A 564 -9.19 11.53 29.25
C THR A 564 -10.03 12.71 28.79
N THR A 565 -9.68 13.32 27.65
CA THR A 565 -10.41 14.45 27.06
C THR A 565 -10.76 14.17 25.60
N PRO A 566 -11.75 13.29 25.32
CA PRO A 566 -12.15 12.98 23.96
C PRO A 566 -12.83 14.19 23.30
N LEU A 567 -12.82 14.22 21.95
CA LEU A 567 -13.52 15.24 21.17
C LEU A 567 -15.03 15.18 21.43
N HIS A 568 -15.56 13.96 21.47
CA HIS A 568 -16.97 13.69 21.71
C HIS A 568 -17.13 12.39 22.48
N GLN A 569 -18.12 12.35 23.36
CA GLN A 569 -18.55 11.12 24.01
C GLN A 569 -20.07 11.17 24.19
N VAL A 570 -20.75 10.10 23.77
CA VAL A 570 -22.18 9.91 23.99
C VAL A 570 -22.40 8.55 24.63
N ASN A 571 -23.37 8.47 25.55
CA ASN A 571 -23.73 7.25 26.23
C ASN A 571 -25.08 6.75 25.72
N THR A 572 -25.26 5.44 25.63
CA THR A 572 -26.51 4.80 25.20
C THR A 572 -27.00 5.35 23.85
N ALA A 573 -26.16 5.23 22.82
CA ALA A 573 -26.40 5.81 21.51
C ALA A 573 -26.23 4.77 20.40
N SER A 574 -27.04 4.91 19.34
CA SER A 574 -26.92 4.14 18.10
C SER A 574 -26.35 4.97 16.95
N SER A 575 -26.01 6.24 17.19
CA SER A 575 -25.46 7.13 16.17
C SER A 575 -24.68 8.27 16.82
N LEU A 576 -23.69 8.81 16.11
CA LEU A 576 -22.94 9.98 16.52
C LEU A 576 -22.57 10.82 15.29
N GLN A 577 -22.64 12.15 15.42
CA GLN A 577 -22.05 13.06 14.45
C GLN A 577 -20.69 13.57 14.95
N PHE A 578 -19.74 13.68 14.05
CA PHE A 578 -18.43 14.27 14.32
C PHE A 578 -17.96 15.08 13.12
N SER A 579 -17.06 16.03 13.39
CA SER A 579 -16.44 16.85 12.35
C SER A 579 -15.18 16.16 11.82
N PHE A 580 -14.97 16.17 10.50
CA PHE A 580 -13.87 15.47 9.85
C PHE A 580 -13.23 16.31 8.75
N SER A 581 -11.90 16.36 8.71
CA SER A 581 -11.14 17.11 7.70
C SER A 581 -9.92 16.31 7.22
N ASP A 582 -8.71 16.67 7.67
CA ASP A 582 -7.45 16.11 7.18
C ASP A 582 -6.64 15.33 8.24
N THR A 583 -7.12 15.31 9.48
CA THR A 583 -6.58 14.49 10.56
C THR A 583 -7.32 13.16 10.66
N ALA A 584 -6.56 12.10 10.91
CA ALA A 584 -7.14 10.83 11.30
C ALA A 584 -7.81 10.94 12.68
N ILE A 585 -8.95 10.28 12.83
CA ILE A 585 -9.71 10.20 14.09
C ILE A 585 -9.96 8.75 14.44
N VAL A 586 -10.16 8.48 15.73
CA VAL A 586 -10.43 7.14 16.23
C VAL A 586 -11.76 7.14 16.98
N ILE A 587 -12.65 6.21 16.63
CA ILE A 587 -13.97 6.09 17.22
C ILE A 587 -14.05 4.76 17.96
N ALA A 588 -14.18 4.79 19.28
CA ALA A 588 -14.44 3.60 20.09
C ALA A 588 -15.93 3.42 20.33
N VAL A 589 -16.43 2.21 20.11
CA VAL A 589 -17.83 1.81 20.29
C VAL A 589 -17.83 0.65 21.29
N GLU A 590 -18.30 0.94 22.51
CA GLU A 590 -18.25 0.02 23.66
C GLU A 590 -19.63 -0.57 23.95
N TYR A 591 -19.69 -1.88 24.21
CA TYR A 591 -20.92 -2.58 24.59
C TYR A 591 -21.43 -2.25 25.99
#